data_AF-A0A924H0H2-F1
#
_entry.id   AF-A0A924H0H2-F1
#
_cell.length_a   1.000
_cell.length_b   1.000
_cell.length_c   1.000
_cell.angle_alpha   90.00
_cell.angle_beta   90.00
_cell.angle_gamma   90.00
#
_symmetry.space_group_name_H-M   'P 1'
#
loop_
_entity.id
_entity.type
_entity.pdbx_description
1 polymer ?
#
loop_
_entity_poly.entity_id
_entity_poly.type
_entity_poly.pdbx_seq_one_letter_code
_entity_poly.pdbx_strand_id
1 'polypeptide(L)' 'MQKTTCSLLIATYNWPQALTLVLKSVLLQTVLPNEILIADDGSREETKELISQFQ' A
#
# COMPACT_ATOMS: atom_id res chain seq x y z
N MET A 1 -8.51 26.46 9.75
CA MET A 1 -9.16 25.13 9.66
C MET A 1 -8.09 24.07 9.91
N GLN A 2 -8.34 23.08 10.77
CA GLN A 2 -7.40 21.95 10.89
C GLN A 2 -7.44 21.12 9.62
N LYS A 3 -6.27 20.69 9.15
CA LYS A 3 -6.12 19.82 7.98
C LYS A 3 -6.36 18.38 8.43
N THR A 4 -7.39 17.73 7.91
CA THR A 4 -7.65 16.31 8.18
C THR A 4 -6.51 15.47 7.61
N THR A 5 -5.97 14.56 8.43
CA THR A 5 -4.99 13.56 8.00
C THR A 5 -5.67 12.23 7.73
N CYS A 6 -5.14 11.48 6.76
CA CYS A 6 -5.65 10.16 6.37
C CYS A 6 -4.48 9.19 6.28
N SER A 7 -4.60 8.04 6.96
CA SER A 7 -3.63 6.94 6.92
C SER A 7 -4.32 5.73 6.28
N LEU A 8 -3.67 5.11 5.30
CA LEU A 8 -4.18 3.93 4.63
C LEU A 8 -3.42 2.68 5.09
N LEU A 9 -4.12 1.73 5.72
CA LEU A 9 -3.58 0.41 6.05
C LEU A 9 -4.01 -0.62 5.00
N ILE A 10 -3.04 -1.32 4.41
CA ILE A 10 -3.27 -2.41 3.46
C ILE A 10 -2.74 -3.70 4.09
N ALA A 11 -3.64 -4.63 4.41
CA ALA A 11 -3.25 -5.98 4.84
C ALA A 11 -3.05 -6.88 3.60
N THR A 12 -1.98 -7.68 3.58
CA THR A 12 -1.67 -8.58 2.47
C THR A 12 -0.99 -9.87 2.93
N TYR A 13 -1.17 -10.94 2.16
CA TYR A 13 -0.49 -12.22 2.35
C TYR A 13 -0.37 -12.97 1.02
N ASN A 14 0.86 -13.19 0.54
CA ASN A 14 1.20 -13.97 -0.66
C ASN A 14 0.34 -13.63 -1.90
N TRP A 15 0.04 -12.35 -2.12
CA TRP A 15 -0.75 -11.91 -3.27
C TRP A 15 -0.20 -10.64 -3.93
N PRO A 16 1.00 -10.71 -4.53
CA PRO A 16 1.68 -9.54 -5.09
C PRO A 16 0.88 -8.87 -6.23
N GLN A 17 0.13 -9.65 -7.03
CA GLN A 17 -0.66 -9.09 -8.13
C GLN A 17 -1.79 -8.20 -7.61
N ALA A 18 -2.49 -8.61 -6.54
CA ALA A 18 -3.52 -7.80 -5.90
C ALA A 18 -2.91 -6.55 -5.26
N LEU A 19 -1.80 -6.71 -4.52
CA LEU A 19 -1.10 -5.58 -3.90
C LEU A 19 -0.67 -4.53 -4.93
N THR A 20 -0.17 -4.99 -6.09
CA THR A 20 0.18 -4.11 -7.22
C THR A 20 -1.01 -3.28 -7.69
N LEU A 21 -2.19 -3.89 -7.84
CA LEU A 21 -3.39 -3.19 -8.28
C LEU A 21 -3.87 -2.19 -7.23
N VAL A 22 -3.82 -2.56 -5.94
CA VAL A 22 -4.17 -1.65 -4.84
C VAL A 22 -3.24 -0.43 -4.86
N LEU A 23 -1.92 -0.63 -4.88
CA LEU A 23 -0.95 0.48 -4.89
C LEU A 23 -1.14 1.38 -6.11
N LYS A 24 -1.35 0.80 -7.31
CA LYS A 24 -1.68 1.58 -8.51
C LYS A 24 -2.97 2.38 -8.35
N SER A 25 -4.00 1.83 -7.72
CA SER A 25 -5.26 2.54 -7.46
C SER A 25 -5.11 3.70 -6.46
N VAL A 26 -4.19 3.57 -5.50
CA VAL A 26 -3.88 4.63 -4.53
C VAL A 26 -3.22 5.82 -5.23
N LEU A 27 -2.33 5.57 -6.18
CA LEU A 27 -1.70 6.62 -7.00
C LEU A 27 -2.69 7.42 -7.86
N LEU A 28 -3.90 6.88 -8.07
CA LEU A 28 -4.98 7.53 -8.83
C LEU A 28 -6.02 8.25 -7.95
N GLN A 29 -5.85 8.27 -6.62
CA GLN A 29 -6.79 8.97 -5.75
C GLN A 29 -6.73 10.49 -5.99
N THR A 30 -7.89 11.14 -6.00
CA THR A 30 -7.98 12.61 -6.10
C THR A 30 -7.44 13.32 -4.85
N VAL A 31 -7.44 12.63 -3.71
CA VAL A 31 -6.80 13.03 -2.46
C VAL A 31 -5.93 11.87 -1.98
N LEU A 32 -4.61 12.07 -1.97
CA LEU A 32 -3.68 11.05 -1.50
C LEU A 32 -3.70 10.93 0.03
N PRO A 33 -3.54 9.71 0.59
CA PRO A 33 -3.30 9.54 2.01
C PRO A 33 -1.95 10.16 2.39
N ASN A 34 -1.81 10.55 3.65
CA ASN A 34 -0.58 11.10 4.19
C ASN A 34 0.48 10.03 4.41
N GLU A 35 0.05 8.81 4.73
CA GLU A 35 0.89 7.64 4.90
C GLU A 35 0.16 6.39 4.42
N ILE A 36 0.94 5.42 3.94
CA ILE A 36 0.47 4.09 3.57
C ILE A 36 1.27 3.09 4.40
N LEU A 37 0.56 2.23 5.11
CA LEU A 37 1.11 1.16 5.93
C LEU A 37 0.73 -0.17 5.27
N ILE A 38 1.71 -1.03 5.02
CA ILE A 38 1.47 -2.38 4.50
C ILE A 38 1.69 -3.38 5.64
N ALA A 39 0.61 -4.00 6.09
CA ALA A 39 0.64 -5.09 7.06
C ALA A 39 0.79 -6.43 6.31
N ASP A 40 2.04 -6.82 6.08
CA ASP A 40 2.39 -8.10 5.46
C ASP A 40 2.44 -9.23 6.51
N ASP A 41 1.55 -10.23 6.38
CA ASP A 41 1.43 -11.38 7.30
C ASP A 41 2.45 -12.50 6.98
N GLY A 42 3.71 -12.13 6.73
CA GLY A 42 4.79 -13.09 6.46
C GLY A 42 4.79 -13.64 5.04
N SER A 43 4.59 -12.77 4.03
CA SER A 43 4.67 -13.16 2.63
C SER A 43 6.07 -13.59 2.18
N ARG A 44 6.09 -14.30 1.05
CA ARG A 44 7.30 -14.69 0.33
C ARG A 44 7.99 -13.49 -0.31
N GLU A 45 9.22 -13.71 -0.75
CA GLU A 45 10.13 -12.67 -1.26
C GLU A 45 9.52 -11.82 -2.38
N GLU A 46 8.74 -12.41 -3.28
CA GLU A 46 8.05 -11.70 -4.36
C GLU A 46 7.20 -10.50 -3.89
N THR A 47 6.55 -10.62 -2.72
CA THR A 47 5.72 -9.54 -2.17
C THR A 47 6.60 -8.46 -1.56
N LYS A 48 7.73 -8.82 -0.95
CA LYS A 48 8.70 -7.88 -0.38
C LYS A 48 9.44 -7.10 -1.46
N GLU A 49 9.86 -7.78 -2.52
CA GLU A 49 10.47 -7.17 -3.71
C GLU A 49 9.49 -6.17 -4.34
N LEU A 50 8.21 -6.53 -4.46
CA LEU A 50 7.18 -5.61 -4.92
C LEU A 50 7.06 -4.39 -3.99
N ILE A 51 6.98 -4.58 -2.67
CA ILE A 51 6.90 -3.47 -1.71
C ILE A 51 8.11 -2.53 -1.85
N SER A 52 9.31 -3.07 -2.00
CA SER A 52 10.54 -2.30 -2.18
C SER A 52 10.56 -1.44 -3.44
N GLN A 53 9.76 -1.76 -4.47
CA GLN A 53 9.67 -0.95 -5.69
C GLN A 53 8.82 0.33 -5.51
N PHE A 54 8.05 0.41 -4.42
CA PHE A 54 7.15 1.53 -4.11
C PHE A 54 7.64 2.40 -2.95
N GLN A 55 8.80 2.09 -2.36
CA GLN A 55 9.47 2.90 -1.33
C GLN A 55 10.43 3.91 -1.96
#